data_AF-B0XZC5-F1
#
_entry.id   AF-B0XZC5-F1
#
_cell.length_a   1.000
_cell.length_b   1.000
_cell.length_c   1.000
_cell.angle_alpha   90.00
_cell.angle_beta   90.00
_cell.angle_gamma   90.00
#
_symmetry.space_group_name_H-M   'P 1'
#
loop_
_entity.id
_entity.type
_entity.pdbx_description
1 polymer ?
#
loop_
_entity_poly.entity_id
_entity_poly.type
_entity_poly.pdbx_seq_one_letter_code
_entity_poly.pdbx_strand_id
1 'polypeptide(L)'
;MPGAATFDSTESFGMIRGGHVDVSILGVSEADYACERIEYRANDKQALQVSAKGDLANYMIPGKVFKGMGGAMDLISNPDQTKIVVATSHTAKDGSPKVVAECSLPLTGANCVSTIITELG
;
A
#
# COMPACT_ATOMS: atom_id res chain seq x y z
N MET A 1 11.27 -7.90 -27.34
CA MET A 1 10.66 -6.58 -27.60
C MET A 1 11.78 -5.59 -27.85
N PRO A 2 11.75 -4.80 -28.94
CA PRO A 2 12.72 -3.72 -29.12
C PRO A 2 12.66 -2.74 -27.94
N GLY A 3 13.81 -2.39 -27.36
CA GLY A 3 13.91 -1.42 -26.26
C GLY A 3 13.66 -1.98 -24.85
N ALA A 4 13.31 -3.26 -24.68
CA ALA A 4 13.24 -3.88 -23.36
C ALA A 4 14.65 -4.24 -22.85
N ALA A 5 14.86 -4.09 -21.54
CA ALA A 5 16.08 -4.49 -20.85
C ALA A 5 15.74 -5.43 -19.68
N THR A 6 16.68 -6.30 -19.33
CA THR A 6 16.63 -7.13 -18.13
C THR A 6 17.83 -6.79 -17.27
N PHE A 7 17.64 -6.76 -15.96
CA PHE A 7 18.63 -6.39 -14.97
C PHE A 7 18.39 -7.22 -13.70
N ASP A 8 19.36 -7.23 -12.80
CA ASP A 8 19.22 -7.96 -11.54
C ASP A 8 18.33 -7.21 -10.53
N SER A 9 18.03 -7.85 -9.40
CA SER A 9 17.18 -7.25 -8.36
C SER A 9 17.85 -6.05 -7.69
N THR A 10 19.18 -6.02 -7.59
CA THR A 10 19.93 -4.91 -6.96
C THR A 10 19.80 -3.65 -7.80
N GLU A 11 20.00 -3.76 -9.12
CA GLU A 11 19.79 -2.69 -10.07
C GLU A 11 18.31 -2.25 -10.11
N SER A 12 17.37 -3.20 -10.08
CA SER A 12 15.94 -2.92 -10.03
C SER A 12 15.56 -2.07 -8.81
N PHE A 13 15.95 -2.50 -7.61
CA PHE A 13 15.67 -1.74 -6.39
C PHE A 13 16.48 -0.44 -6.33
N GLY A 14 17.66 -0.40 -6.93
CA GLY A 14 18.42 0.84 -7.12
C GLY A 14 17.65 1.87 -7.94
N MET A 15 17.03 1.46 -9.05
CA MET A 15 16.19 2.34 -9.87
C MET A 15 14.97 2.85 -9.09
N ILE A 16 14.30 1.96 -8.37
CA ILE A 16 13.11 2.30 -7.56
C ILE A 16 13.47 3.32 -6.47
N ARG A 17 14.47 3.00 -5.63
CA ARG A 17 14.88 3.87 -4.52
C ARG A 17 15.55 5.15 -5.00
N GLY A 18 16.21 5.10 -6.16
CA GLY A 18 16.84 6.25 -6.80
C GLY A 18 15.88 7.27 -7.40
N GLY A 19 14.56 6.98 -7.42
CA GLY A 19 13.58 7.90 -8.01
C GLY A 19 13.59 7.90 -9.54
N HIS A 20 14.11 6.84 -10.17
CA HIS A 20 14.15 6.69 -11.62
C HIS A 20 12.84 6.18 -12.21
N VAL A 21 11.86 5.89 -11.35
CA VAL A 21 10.49 5.54 -11.72
C VAL A 21 9.64 6.79 -11.56
N ASP A 22 9.00 7.27 -12.63
CA ASP A 22 8.20 8.50 -12.55
C ASP A 22 6.94 8.33 -11.69
N VAL A 23 6.28 7.17 -11.81
CA VAL A 23 5.00 6.90 -11.15
C VAL A 23 4.99 5.48 -10.61
N SER A 24 4.63 5.35 -9.33
CA SER A 24 4.37 4.08 -8.67
C SER A 24 2.90 3.99 -8.29
N ILE A 25 2.19 3.01 -8.87
CA ILE A 25 0.78 2.76 -8.56
C ILE A 25 0.70 1.54 -7.65
N LEU A 26 0.22 1.77 -6.43
CA LEU A 26 0.00 0.71 -5.45
C LEU A 26 -1.46 0.30 -5.54
N GLY A 27 -1.69 -0.83 -6.20
CA GLY A 27 -2.95 -1.57 -6.09
C GLY A 27 -2.97 -2.27 -4.75
N VAL A 28 -3.99 -1.99 -3.94
CA VAL A 28 -4.08 -2.59 -2.62
C VAL A 28 -5.11 -3.70 -2.70
N SER A 29 -4.62 -4.94 -2.68
CA SER A 29 -5.52 -6.08 -2.62
C SER A 29 -6.26 -6.09 -1.29
N GLU A 30 -7.55 -6.36 -1.38
CA GLU A 30 -8.35 -6.76 -0.23
C GLU A 30 -7.80 -8.09 0.24
N ALA A 31 -6.90 -8.08 1.22
CA ALA A 31 -6.48 -9.30 1.86
C ALA A 31 -7.67 -9.83 2.68
N ASP A 32 -8.54 -10.59 2.03
CA ASP A 32 -9.44 -11.52 2.70
C ASP A 32 -8.57 -12.58 3.37
N TYR A 33 -8.25 -12.34 4.64
CA TYR A 33 -7.66 -13.37 5.49
C TYR A 33 -8.76 -14.33 5.93
N ALA A 34 -9.25 -15.15 5.00
CA ALA A 34 -10.02 -16.33 5.35
C ALA A 34 -9.08 -17.36 5.99
N CYS A 35 -8.86 -17.26 7.30
CA CYS A 35 -8.33 -18.39 8.06
C CYS A 35 -9.51 -19.31 8.38
N GLU A 36 -9.56 -20.48 7.74
CA GLU A 36 -10.55 -21.53 7.98
C GLU A 36 -10.39 -22.13 9.40
N ARG A 37 -10.76 -21.40 10.45
CA ARG A 37 -11.08 -21.97 11.76
C ARG A 37 -12.33 -21.30 12.30
N ILE A 38 -13.28 -22.15 12.66
CA ILE A 38 -14.74 -21.91 12.73
C ILE A 38 -15.20 -20.88 13.79
N GLU A 39 -14.32 -20.21 14.55
CA GLU A 39 -14.76 -19.30 15.64
C GLU A 39 -13.99 -17.97 15.73
N TYR A 40 -13.79 -17.28 14.60
CA TYR A 40 -13.41 -15.87 14.60
C TYR A 40 -14.11 -15.08 13.48
N ARG A 41 -15.43 -15.24 13.39
CA ARG A 41 -16.29 -14.38 12.55
C ARG A 41 -16.82 -13.21 13.36
N ALA A 42 -16.02 -12.15 13.50
CA ALA A 42 -16.51 -10.77 13.70
C ALA A 42 -15.34 -9.79 13.65
N ASN A 43 -15.35 -8.89 12.65
CA ASN A 43 -14.42 -7.76 12.46
C ASN A 43 -13.07 -8.09 11.83
N ASP A 44 -13.09 -8.50 10.54
CA ASP A 44 -11.93 -8.36 9.67
C ASP A 44 -11.59 -6.88 9.47
N LYS A 45 -10.88 -6.29 10.45
CA LYS A 45 -10.29 -4.96 10.28
C LYS A 45 -9.43 -4.97 9.03
N GLN A 46 -9.69 -4.01 8.16
CA GLN A 46 -8.96 -3.85 6.92
C GLN A 46 -7.56 -3.29 7.15
N ALA A 47 -6.64 -3.69 6.29
CA ALA A 47 -5.22 -3.40 6.46
C ALA A 47 -4.81 -2.03 5.93
N LEU A 48 -5.68 -1.29 5.21
CA LEU A 48 -5.28 -0.08 4.52
C LEU A 48 -5.90 1.18 5.10
N GLN A 49 -5.04 2.15 5.39
CA GLN A 49 -5.41 3.54 5.61
C GLN A 49 -4.49 4.46 4.82
N VAL A 50 -5.06 5.54 4.28
CA VAL A 50 -4.29 6.68 3.79
C VAL A 50 -4.74 7.92 4.55
N SER A 51 -3.80 8.64 5.15
CA SER A 51 -4.09 9.86 5.91
C SER A 51 -4.28 11.07 5.00
N ALA A 52 -4.91 12.12 5.52
CA ALA A 52 -5.03 13.41 4.83
C ALA A 52 -3.67 14.08 4.53
N LYS A 53 -2.60 13.66 5.23
CA LYS A 53 -1.23 14.13 5.00
C LYS A 53 -0.47 13.27 3.98
N GLY A 54 -1.08 12.19 3.50
CA GLY A 54 -0.46 11.24 2.58
C GLY A 54 0.33 10.12 3.27
N ASP A 55 0.07 9.84 4.55
CA ASP A 55 0.64 8.67 5.21
C ASP A 55 -0.03 7.41 4.69
N LEU A 56 0.76 6.39 4.35
CA LEU A 56 0.26 5.08 3.95
C LEU A 56 0.45 4.09 5.09
N ALA A 57 -0.62 3.40 5.48
CA ALA A 57 -0.55 2.22 6.33
C ALA A 57 -1.19 1.05 5.59
N ASN A 58 -0.38 0.09 5.15
CA ASN A 58 -0.84 -1.15 4.50
C ASN A 58 0.03 -2.38 4.85
N TYR A 59 0.92 -2.22 5.84
CA TYR A 59 1.98 -3.17 6.16
C TYR A 59 1.53 -4.31 7.08
N MET A 60 0.74 -4.00 8.12
CA MET A 60 0.43 -4.96 9.17
C MET A 60 -0.92 -4.66 9.82
N ILE A 61 -1.74 -5.70 9.98
CA ILE A 61 -2.87 -5.68 10.91
C ILE A 61 -2.40 -6.37 12.21
N PRO A 62 -2.39 -5.67 13.35
CA PRO A 62 -2.07 -6.27 14.63
C PRO A 62 -2.92 -7.52 14.91
N GLY A 63 -2.28 -8.64 15.23
CA GLY A 63 -2.94 -9.91 15.52
C GLY A 63 -3.20 -10.82 14.31
N LYS A 64 -2.81 -10.42 13.09
CA LYS A 64 -2.88 -11.28 11.89
C LYS A 64 -1.50 -11.72 11.40
N VAL A 65 -1.45 -12.80 10.63
CA VAL A 65 -0.20 -13.37 10.09
C VAL A 65 0.48 -12.38 9.14
N PHE A 66 1.70 -12.00 9.52
CA PHE A 66 2.58 -11.13 8.77
C PHE A 66 3.15 -11.86 7.55
N LYS A 67 2.87 -11.37 6.34
CA LYS A 67 3.38 -11.95 5.07
C LYS A 67 4.64 -11.25 4.54
N GLY A 68 5.17 -10.25 5.25
CA GLY A 68 6.32 -9.46 4.81
C GLY A 68 5.92 -8.19 4.05
N MET A 69 6.76 -7.15 4.14
CA MET A 69 6.62 -5.87 3.42
C MET A 69 6.71 -5.96 1.89
N GLY A 70 7.28 -7.04 1.37
CA GLY A 70 7.62 -7.15 -0.06
C GLY A 70 8.42 -5.92 -0.55
N GLY A 71 8.30 -5.60 -1.83
CA GLY A 71 8.86 -4.38 -2.43
C GLY A 71 8.00 -3.12 -2.25
N ALA A 72 6.90 -3.18 -1.50
CA ALA A 72 5.99 -2.03 -1.36
C ALA A 72 6.65 -0.85 -0.63
N MET A 73 7.55 -1.12 0.33
CA MET A 73 8.33 -0.06 0.97
C MET A 73 9.38 0.55 0.04
N ASP A 74 10.02 -0.24 -0.83
CA ASP A 74 10.92 0.31 -1.85
C ASP A 74 10.15 1.23 -2.81
N LEU A 75 8.95 0.82 -3.23
CA LEU A 75 8.10 1.58 -4.16
C LEU A 75 7.67 2.96 -3.64
N ILE A 76 7.67 3.18 -2.31
CA ILE A 76 7.33 4.48 -1.69
C ILE A 76 8.54 5.19 -1.10
N SER A 77 9.76 4.66 -1.30
CA SER A 77 10.96 5.11 -0.59
C SER A 77 11.48 6.48 -1.03
N ASN A 78 11.07 6.97 -2.20
CA ASN A 78 11.47 8.27 -2.73
C ASN A 78 10.26 9.07 -3.25
N PRO A 79 9.37 9.51 -2.35
CA PRO A 79 8.15 10.21 -2.74
C PRO A 79 8.39 11.61 -3.30
N ASP A 80 9.61 12.16 -3.13
CA ASP A 80 10.00 13.47 -3.67
C ASP A 80 10.22 13.43 -5.19
N GLN A 81 10.66 12.28 -5.73
CA GLN A 81 10.94 12.10 -7.16
C GLN A 81 9.98 11.13 -7.85
N THR A 82 9.44 10.16 -7.11
CA THR A 82 8.47 9.19 -7.62
C THR A 82 7.06 9.59 -7.18
N LYS A 83 6.16 9.80 -8.13
CA LYS A 83 4.75 10.05 -7.82
C LYS A 83 4.09 8.78 -7.29
N ILE A 84 3.70 8.76 -6.02
CA ILE A 84 3.01 7.62 -5.41
C ILE A 84 1.50 7.78 -5.53
N VAL A 85 0.85 6.84 -6.20
CA VAL A 85 -0.61 6.79 -6.37
C VAL A 85 -1.17 5.55 -5.70
N VAL A 86 -2.16 5.73 -4.83
CA VAL A 86 -2.89 4.62 -4.21
C VAL A 86 -4.21 4.43 -4.93
N ALA A 87 -4.41 3.25 -5.50
CA ALA A 87 -5.68 2.84 -6.11
C ALA A 87 -6.38 1.84 -5.20
N THR A 88 -7.54 2.21 -4.64
CA THR A 88 -8.28 1.38 -3.68
C THR A 88 -9.74 1.77 -3.61
N SER A 89 -10.61 0.88 -3.09
CA SER A 89 -12.00 1.23 -2.78
C SER A 89 -12.06 2.33 -1.70
N HIS A 90 -13.06 3.20 -1.70
CA HIS A 90 -13.16 4.30 -0.74
C HIS A 90 -13.36 3.81 0.70
N THR A 91 -14.17 2.78 0.85
CA THR A 91 -14.45 2.14 2.14
C THR A 91 -13.97 0.70 2.17
N ALA A 92 -13.95 0.19 3.38
CA ALA A 92 -13.83 -1.21 3.68
C ALA A 92 -15.12 -2.00 3.45
N LYS A 93 -15.00 -3.33 3.49
CA LYS A 93 -16.11 -4.30 3.46
C LYS A 93 -17.00 -4.17 4.69
N ASP A 94 -16.43 -3.77 5.82
CA ASP A 94 -17.17 -3.42 7.04
C ASP A 94 -17.74 -1.99 7.02
N GLY A 95 -17.53 -1.25 5.92
CA GLY A 95 -17.96 0.13 5.75
C GLY A 95 -17.06 1.18 6.39
N SER A 96 -15.98 0.79 7.09
CA SER A 96 -15.03 1.75 7.67
C SER A 96 -14.28 2.54 6.58
N PRO A 97 -13.99 3.83 6.80
CA PRO A 97 -13.28 4.64 5.82
C PRO A 97 -11.81 4.23 5.74
N LYS A 98 -11.27 4.13 4.52
CA LYS A 98 -9.83 3.92 4.28
C LYS A 98 -9.07 5.24 4.16
N VAL A 99 -9.74 6.28 3.67
CA VAL A 99 -9.20 7.65 3.68
C VAL A 99 -9.57 8.30 5.01
N VAL A 100 -8.57 8.58 5.84
CA VAL A 100 -8.74 9.01 7.23
C VAL A 100 -7.99 10.31 7.50
N ALA A 101 -8.33 11.02 8.58
CA ALA A 101 -7.56 12.19 8.99
C ALA A 101 -6.13 11.80 9.40
N GLU A 102 -6.00 10.75 10.21
CA GLU A 102 -4.74 10.19 10.69
C GLU A 102 -4.82 8.66 10.71
N CYS A 103 -3.74 7.99 10.32
CA CYS A 103 -3.67 6.54 10.37
C CYS A 103 -3.57 6.06 11.82
N SER A 104 -4.36 5.04 12.16
CA SER A 104 -4.27 4.33 13.45
C SER A 104 -3.50 3.01 13.35
N LEU A 105 -3.27 2.54 12.12
CA LEU A 105 -2.43 1.39 11.82
C LEU A 105 -0.95 1.77 11.68
N PRO A 106 -0.02 0.83 11.92
CA PRO A 106 1.41 1.05 11.67
C PRO A 106 1.66 1.51 10.24
N LEU A 107 2.37 2.63 10.10
CA LEU A 107 2.68 3.21 8.79
C LEU A 107 3.64 2.32 8.01
N THR A 108 3.38 2.21 6.71
CA THR A 108 4.32 1.75 5.69
C THR A 108 5.24 2.90 5.28
N GLY A 109 4.72 4.12 5.18
CA GLY A 109 5.48 5.33 4.92
C GLY A 109 4.69 6.59 5.30
N ALA A 110 5.40 7.62 5.76
CA ALA A 110 4.80 8.90 6.15
C ALA A 110 4.90 9.90 4.99
N ASN A 111 3.84 10.71 4.79
CA ASN A 111 3.75 11.74 3.75
C ASN A 111 4.20 11.29 2.34
N CYS A 112 3.99 10.02 1.98
CA CYS A 112 4.51 9.47 0.73
C CYS A 112 3.47 9.47 -0.39
N VAL A 113 2.17 9.43 -0.07
CA VAL A 113 1.08 9.33 -1.05
C VAL A 113 0.76 10.70 -1.63
N SER A 114 0.89 10.82 -2.94
CA SER A 114 0.60 12.05 -3.69
C SER A 114 -0.82 12.10 -4.26
N THR A 115 -1.44 10.94 -4.48
CA THR A 115 -2.78 10.85 -5.08
C THR A 115 -3.47 9.58 -4.60
N ILE A 116 -4.77 9.69 -4.28
CA ILE A 116 -5.64 8.56 -3.98
C ILE A 116 -6.69 8.51 -5.09
N ILE A 117 -6.88 7.34 -5.70
CA ILE A 117 -7.91 7.09 -6.70
C ILE A 117 -8.87 6.07 -6.11
N THR A 118 -10.15 6.43 -6.06
CA THR A 118 -11.23 5.56 -5.58
C THR A 118 -12.33 5.43 -6.63
N GLU A 119 -13.31 4.56 -6.38
CA GLU A 119 -14.52 4.43 -7.19
C GLU A 119 -15.42 5.68 -7.16
N LEU A 120 -15.20 6.60 -6.21
CA LEU A 120 -15.93 7.86 -6.11
C LEU A 120 -15.32 8.99 -6.97
N GLY A 121 -14.17 8.75 -7.60
CA GLY A 121 -13.37 9.77 -8.29
C GLY A 121 -12.01 9.98 -7.64
#